data_AF-A0A1Q4HP41-F1
#
_entry.id   AF-A0A1Q4HP41-F1
#
_cell.length_a   1.000
_cell.length_b   1.000
_cell.length_c   1.000
_cell.angle_alpha   90.00
_cell.angle_beta   90.00
_cell.angle_gamma   90.00
#
_symmetry.space_group_name_H-M   'P 1'
#
loop_
_entity.id
_entity.type
_entity.pdbx_description
1 polymer ?
#
loop_
_entity_poly.entity_id
_entity_poly.type
_entity_poly.pdbx_seq_one_letter_code
_entity_poly.pdbx_strand_id
1 'polypeptide(L)'
;MIALKSLLEERHLHAYSEFVAEYNRTAKELGVSRQAAPPTKAQYYRWLGGEIQNLPRGYHCAVLERMFPGWSAKELFGHPDTPHRGDLLTGVRPALNRPTSPVYG
;
A
#
# COMPACT_ATOMS: atom_id res chain seq x y z
N MET A 1 -8.08 -4.14 -7.71
CA MET A 1 -6.64 -4.15 -8.05
C MET A 1 -5.94 -3.35 -6.98
N ILE A 2 -4.81 -3.81 -6.43
CA ILE A 2 -4.12 -3.12 -5.34
C ILE A 2 -3.09 -2.11 -5.87
N ALA A 3 -2.84 -1.05 -5.11
CA ALA A 3 -1.94 0.03 -5.52
C ALA A 3 -0.49 -0.45 -5.75
N LEU A 4 -0.02 -1.41 -4.95
CA LEU A 4 1.34 -1.94 -5.09
C LEU A 4 1.61 -2.51 -6.50
N LYS A 5 0.64 -3.24 -7.07
CA LYS A 5 0.81 -3.83 -8.41
C LYS A 5 0.99 -2.73 -9.46
N SER A 6 0.11 -1.72 -9.45
CA SER A 6 0.16 -0.61 -10.40
C SER A 6 1.48 0.17 -10.29
N LEU A 7 1.95 0.45 -9.07
CA LEU A 7 3.20 1.18 -8.87
C LEU A 7 4.43 0.40 -9.34
N LEU A 8 4.44 -0.93 -9.19
CA LEU A 8 5.49 -1.78 -9.73
C LEU A 8 5.49 -1.76 -11.26
N GLU A 9 4.31 -1.74 -11.87
CA GLU A 9 4.18 -1.61 -13.32
C GLU A 9 4.69 -0.26 -13.83
N GLU A 10 4.35 0.84 -13.16
CA GLU A 10 4.80 2.20 -13.50
C GLU A 10 6.30 2.43 -13.29
N ARG A 11 6.90 1.81 -12.26
CA ARG A 11 8.35 1.88 -12.00
C ARG A 11 9.17 0.93 -12.88
N HIS A 12 8.54 0.17 -13.77
CA HIS A 12 9.16 -0.90 -14.55
C HIS A 12 9.79 -2.02 -13.70
N LEU A 13 9.44 -2.11 -12.42
CA LEU A 13 9.91 -3.15 -11.49
C LEU A 13 9.06 -4.42 -11.63
N HIS A 14 8.96 -4.93 -12.87
CA HIS A 14 8.15 -6.11 -13.18
C HIS A 14 8.83 -7.40 -12.69
N ALA A 15 10.17 -7.43 -12.71
CA ALA A 15 10.94 -8.58 -12.29
C ALA A 15 11.15 -8.60 -10.77
N TYR A 16 10.86 -9.76 -10.16
CA TYR A 16 11.15 -10.01 -8.74
C TYR A 16 12.61 -9.71 -8.38
N SER A 17 13.57 -9.98 -9.28
CA SER A 17 14.99 -9.72 -9.02
C SER A 17 15.30 -8.22 -8.89
N GLU A 18 14.66 -7.37 -9.69
CA GLU A 18 14.84 -5.91 -9.64
C GLU A 18 14.20 -5.33 -8.38
N PHE A 19 12.99 -5.80 -8.06
CA PHE A 19 12.34 -5.46 -6.80
C PHE A 19 13.21 -5.83 -5.59
N VAL A 20 13.77 -7.04 -5.56
CA VAL A 20 14.65 -7.50 -4.46
C VAL A 20 15.95 -6.68 -4.39
N ALA A 21 16.51 -6.28 -5.53
CA ALA A 21 17.72 -5.45 -5.57
C ALA A 21 17.47 -4.05 -4.98
N GLU A 22 16.40 -3.38 -5.40
CA GLU A 22 16.03 -2.06 -4.87
C GLU A 22 15.62 -2.16 -3.39
N TYR A 23 14.85 -3.19 -3.03
CA TYR A 23 14.49 -3.48 -1.64
C TYR A 23 15.73 -3.64 -0.75
N ASN A 24 16.72 -4.43 -1.18
CA ASN A 24 17.97 -4.61 -0.43
C ASN A 24 18.75 -3.31 -0.31
N ARG A 25 18.77 -2.50 -1.37
CA ARG A 25 19.44 -1.19 -1.36
C ARG A 25 18.80 -0.29 -0.31
N THR A 26 17.49 -0.11 -0.35
CA THR A 26 16.75 0.72 0.60
C THR A 26 16.82 0.18 2.03
N ALA A 27 16.75 -1.14 2.22
CA ALA A 27 16.90 -1.78 3.54
C ALA A 27 18.29 -1.50 4.14
N LYS A 28 19.33 -1.54 3.30
CA LYS A 28 20.71 -1.21 3.70
C LYS A 28 20.83 0.28 4.07
N GLU A 29 20.21 1.17 3.30
CA GLU A 29 20.19 2.62 3.58
C GLU A 29 19.47 2.95 4.89
N LEU A 30 18.38 2.25 5.20
CA LEU A 30 17.64 2.41 6.45
C LEU A 30 18.35 1.81 7.67
N GLY A 31 19.43 1.04 7.47
CA GLY A 31 20.11 0.33 8.55
C GLY A 31 19.24 -0.76 9.20
N VAL A 32 18.22 -1.25 8.50
CA VAL A 32 17.41 -2.37 8.97
C VAL A 32 18.32 -3.58 9.07
N SER A 33 18.37 -4.19 10.26
CA SER A 33 19.27 -5.31 10.56
C SER A 33 19.25 -6.36 9.44
N ARG A 34 20.44 -6.90 9.11
CA ARG A 34 20.73 -7.86 8.03
C ARG A 34 19.82 -9.11 8.03
N GLN A 35 19.06 -9.33 9.10
CA GLN A 35 18.04 -10.37 9.26
C GLN A 35 16.70 -10.06 8.58
N ALA A 36 16.48 -8.83 8.10
CA ALA A 36 15.36 -8.47 7.24
C ALA A 36 15.58 -9.02 5.83
N ALA A 37 15.50 -10.34 5.69
CA ALA A 37 15.59 -11.00 4.41
C ALA A 37 14.49 -10.47 3.46
N PRO A 38 14.80 -10.31 2.16
CA PRO A 38 13.81 -9.93 1.18
C PRO A 38 12.65 -10.96 1.17
N PRO A 39 11.41 -10.51 0.89
CA PRO A 39 10.26 -11.41 0.81
C PRO A 39 10.51 -12.47 -0.27
N THR A 40 10.08 -13.70 -0.04
CA THR A 40 10.23 -14.77 -1.05
C THR A 40 9.34 -14.52 -2.28
N LYS A 41 9.68 -15.16 -3.42
CA LYS A 41 8.92 -15.02 -4.68
C LYS A 41 7.43 -15.31 -4.52
N ALA A 42 7.06 -16.31 -3.72
CA ALA A 42 5.67 -16.62 -3.41
C ALA A 42 4.99 -15.48 -2.61
N GLN A 43 5.71 -14.89 -1.66
CA GLN A 43 5.22 -13.77 -0.85
C GLN A 43 5.01 -12.53 -1.72
N TYR A 44 5.91 -12.28 -2.68
CA TYR A 44 5.78 -11.21 -3.67
C TYR A 44 4.53 -11.37 -4.55
N TYR A 45 4.25 -12.57 -5.09
CA TYR A 45 3.01 -12.78 -5.86
C TYR A 45 1.74 -12.65 -5.01
N ARG A 46 1.76 -13.09 -3.74
CA ARG A 46 0.65 -12.86 -2.80
C ARG A 46 0.42 -11.37 -2.55
N TRP A 47 1.51 -10.62 -2.43
CA TRP A 47 1.46 -9.16 -2.31
C TRP A 47 0.79 -8.56 -3.54
N LEU A 48 1.22 -8.89 -4.75
CA LEU A 48 0.61 -8.41 -6.00
C LEU A 48 -0.88 -8.77 -6.15
N GLY A 49 -1.29 -9.92 -5.62
CA GLY A 49 -2.68 -10.39 -5.63
C GLY A 49 -3.57 -9.73 -4.59
N GLY A 50 -3.01 -8.97 -3.64
CA GLY A 50 -3.76 -8.47 -2.48
C GLY A 50 -4.15 -9.59 -1.51
N GLU A 51 -3.54 -10.76 -1.62
CA GLU A 51 -3.83 -11.95 -0.80
C GLU A 51 -3.02 -11.90 0.51
N ILE A 52 -3.08 -10.76 1.18
CA ILE A 52 -2.45 -10.51 2.48
C ILE A 52 -3.53 -10.33 3.53
N GLN A 53 -3.56 -11.23 4.51
CA GLN A 53 -4.47 -11.13 5.65
C GLN A 53 -4.00 -10.11 6.71
N ASN A 54 -2.70 -9.83 6.78
CA ASN A 54 -2.11 -8.89 7.75
C ASN A 54 -0.90 -8.17 7.16
N LEU A 55 -0.79 -6.86 7.45
CA LEU A 55 0.36 -6.03 7.06
C LEU A 55 1.69 -6.75 7.33
N PRO A 56 2.63 -6.76 6.37
CA PRO A 56 3.92 -7.39 6.59
C PRO A 56 4.64 -6.73 7.76
N ARG A 57 5.55 -7.48 8.42
CA ARG A 57 6.31 -7.00 9.59
C ARG A 57 6.85 -5.57 9.36
N GLY A 58 6.89 -4.76 10.42
CA GLY A 58 7.17 -3.32 10.33
C GLY A 58 8.43 -2.93 9.54
N TYR A 59 9.44 -3.80 9.48
CA TYR A 59 10.61 -3.56 8.64
C TYR A 59 10.30 -3.56 7.14
N HIS A 60 9.41 -4.44 6.65
CA HIS A 60 8.97 -4.45 5.26
C HIS A 60 8.18 -3.18 4.94
N CYS A 61 7.35 -2.73 5.89
CA CYS A 61 6.61 -1.48 5.75
C CYS A 61 7.57 -0.30 5.57
N ALA A 62 8.57 -0.15 6.45
CA ALA A 62 9.54 0.93 6.38
C ALA A 62 10.33 0.98 5.05
N VAL A 63 10.70 -0.19 4.51
CA VAL A 63 11.40 -0.27 3.22
C VAL A 63 10.46 0.12 2.06
N LEU A 64 9.22 -0.37 2.04
CA LEU A 64 8.24 -0.03 1.02
C LEU A 64 7.88 1.46 1.03
N GLU A 65 7.67 2.05 2.21
CA GLU A 65 7.39 3.48 2.37
C GLU A 65 8.54 4.37 1.89
N ARG A 66 9.77 3.86 1.89
CA ARG A 66 10.93 4.55 1.30
C ARG A 66 11.08 4.34 -0.20
N MET A 67 10.76 3.16 -0.71
CA MET A 67 10.74 2.92 -2.16
C MET A 67 9.64 3.75 -2.86
N PHE A 68 8.50 3.91 -2.18
CA PHE A 68 7.32 4.62 -2.68
C PHE A 68 7.02 5.83 -1.79
N PRO A 69 7.80 6.93 -1.90
CA PRO A 69 7.56 8.13 -1.12
C PRO A 69 6.16 8.68 -1.44
N GLY A 70 5.32 8.85 -0.41
CA GLY A 70 3.93 9.28 -0.53
C GLY A 70 2.89 8.15 -0.41
N TRP A 71 3.33 6.90 -0.33
CA TRP A 71 2.46 5.75 -0.09
C TRP A 71 2.83 5.05 1.20
N SER A 72 1.88 4.93 2.13
CA SER A 72 2.08 4.06 3.30
C SER A 72 1.92 2.59 2.92
N ALA A 73 2.62 1.68 3.61
CA ALA A 73 2.46 0.24 3.39
C ALA A 73 0.98 -0.21 3.53
N LYS A 74 0.24 0.41 4.43
CA LYS A 74 -1.22 0.20 4.57
C LYS A 74 -2.03 0.62 3.35
N GLU A 75 -1.57 1.60 2.58
CA GLU A 75 -2.22 2.04 1.35
C GLU A 75 -1.81 1.17 0.16
N LEU A 76 -0.54 0.75 0.11
CA LEU A 76 -0.02 -0.17 -0.91
C LEU A 76 -0.76 -1.52 -0.90
N PHE A 77 -1.01 -2.04 0.31
CA PHE A 77 -1.78 -3.27 0.55
C PHE A 77 -3.26 -3.01 0.84
N GLY A 78 -3.67 -1.74 0.89
CA GLY A 78 -5.04 -1.34 1.15
C GLY A 78 -5.94 -1.67 -0.03
N HIS A 79 -7.19 -1.96 0.26
CA HIS A 79 -8.21 -2.02 -0.77
C HIS A 79 -8.44 -0.59 -1.31
N PRO A 80 -8.77 -0.40 -2.61
CA PRO A 80 -9.01 0.93 -3.20
C PRO A 80 -10.12 1.75 -2.53
N ASP A 81 -10.92 1.14 -1.65
CA ASP A 81 -11.97 1.82 -0.88
C ASP A 81 -11.44 2.54 0.37
N THR A 82 -10.15 2.36 0.71
CA THR A 82 -9.55 3.07 1.86
C THR A 82 -9.18 4.48 1.39
N PRO A 83 -9.89 5.54 1.80
CA PRO A 83 -9.61 6.88 1.33
C PRO A 83 -8.19 7.26 1.72
N HIS A 84 -7.39 7.57 0.70
CA HIS A 84 -6.03 8.08 0.86
C HIS A 84 -6.06 9.33 1.73
N ARG A 85 -5.10 9.46 2.66
CA ARG A 85 -5.02 10.64 3.53
C ARG A 85 -4.85 11.95 2.73
N GLY A 86 -4.35 11.86 1.49
CA GLY A 86 -4.29 12.96 0.53
C GLY A 86 -5.60 13.25 -0.22
N ASP A 87 -6.58 12.36 -0.18
CA ASP A 87 -7.90 12.52 -0.83
C ASP A 87 -8.96 13.10 0.12
N LEU A 88 -8.67 13.21 1.42
CA LEU A 88 -9.54 13.88 2.40
C LEU A 88 -9.70 15.39 2.13
N LEU A 89 -8.96 15.96 1.18
CA LEU A 89 -9.18 17.31 0.65
C LEU A 89 -10.23 17.33 -0.48
N THR A 90 -10.39 16.21 -1.20
CA THR A 90 -11.21 16.08 -2.43
C THR A 90 -12.55 15.39 -2.16
N GLY A 91 -12.71 14.73 -1.02
CA GLY A 91 -13.95 14.06 -0.63
C GLY A 91 -14.94 14.97 0.11
N VAL A 92 -15.41 16.07 -0.48
CA VAL A 92 -16.67 16.68 -0.03
C VAL A 92 -17.78 15.67 -0.33
N ARG A 93 -18.20 14.91 0.67
CA ARG A 93 -19.45 14.15 0.59
C ARG A 93 -20.55 15.17 0.89
N PRO A 94 -21.49 15.49 -0.01
CA PRO A 94 -22.72 16.14 0.41
C PRO A 94 -23.49 15.10 1.22
N ALA A 95 -23.26 15.10 2.54
CA ALA A 95 -24.14 14.46 3.50
C ALA A 95 -25.42 15.30 3.59
N LEU A 96 -26.24 15.27 2.54
CA LEU A 96 -27.57 15.83 2.59
C LEU A 96 -28.47 14.94 1.76
N ASN A 97 -28.92 13.84 2.35
CA ASN A 97 -30.18 13.18 2.03
C ASN A 97 -30.53 12.27 3.22
N ARG A 98 -30.86 12.92 4.35
CA ARG A 98 -31.60 12.26 5.41
C ARG A 98 -33.09 12.42 5.07
N PRO A 99 -33.85 11.33 4.84
CA PRO A 99 -35.28 11.44 4.58
C PRO A 99 -35.98 11.90 5.87
N THR A 100 -36.40 13.15 5.93
CA THR A 100 -37.37 13.60 6.92
C THR A 100 -38.77 13.33 6.38
N SER A 101 -39.31 12.19 6.78
CA SER A 101 -40.76 12.02 6.99
C SER A 101 -40.90 11.33 8.35
N PRO A 102 -41.98 11.53 9.12
CA PRO A 102 -43.26 12.18 8.78
C PRO A 102 -43.81 13.12 9.88
N VAL A 103 -45.08 13.54 9.69
CA VAL A 103 -46.11 14.03 10.63
C VAL A 103 -46.06 15.46 11.19
N TYR A 104 -47.02 16.31 10.77
CA TYR A 104 -48.22 16.70 11.56
C TYR A 104 -49.05 17.76 10.79
N GLY A 105 -50.38 17.61 10.78
CA GLY A 105 -51.34 18.66 10.39
C GLY A 105 -52.43 18.19 9.43
#